data_AF-A0AA88LKG8-F1
#
_entry.id   AF-A0AA88LKG8-F1
#
_cell.length_a   1.000
_cell.length_b   1.000
_cell.length_c   1.000
_cell.angle_alpha   90.00
_cell.angle_beta   90.00
_cell.angle_gamma   90.00
#
_symmetry.space_group_name_H-M   'P 1'
#
loop_
_entity.id
_entity.type
_entity.pdbx_description
1 polymer ?
#
loop_
_entity_poly.entity_id
_entity_poly.type
_entity_poly.pdbx_seq_one_letter_code
_entity_poly.pdbx_strand_id
1 'polypeptide(L)'
;MRLFKTFCLCRRRFVIAGCGSCSSSITGSVEAENQEQLGIRNNAEPAQDIEAESQEHTVDNPNSRRKTRKRISDRKIWVKTKIKVAENSGTAYMNHHNQKTYGKEKKVKNIVCNKDYHYKCKAIVSKKRQEIIDDFWRLGKVMRKVFYLKTTKIVLTKTKTKKKVKTHKSCTLRHYFVINTKKVQICKKFYLATRDISERRVYYGHSNVTTTGVPNPIAVQIPRNKISNEELEL
;
A
#
# COMPACT_ATOMS: atom_id res chain seq x y z
N MET A 1 -9.94 55.10 -14.68
CA MET A 1 -10.81 55.58 -13.59
C MET A 1 -11.88 54.55 -13.28
N ARG A 2 -12.09 54.26 -11.98
CA ARG A 2 -13.24 53.56 -11.36
C ARG A 2 -13.33 52.04 -11.54
N LEU A 3 -12.53 51.37 -10.71
CA LEU A 3 -12.87 50.11 -10.06
C LEU A 3 -14.04 50.35 -9.08
N PHE A 4 -15.10 49.55 -9.15
CA PHE A 4 -16.09 49.41 -8.08
C PHE A 4 -16.68 48.01 -8.09
N LYS A 5 -16.55 47.33 -6.94
CA LYS A 5 -17.45 46.35 -6.30
C LYS A 5 -16.59 45.31 -5.56
N THR A 6 -16.82 44.92 -4.32
CA THR A 6 -17.69 45.34 -3.21
C THR A 6 -17.15 44.53 -2.03
N PHE A 7 -17.14 45.13 -0.84
CA PHE A 7 -16.83 44.46 0.42
C PHE A 7 -17.75 43.25 0.65
N CYS A 8 -17.19 42.15 1.14
CA CYS A 8 -17.94 41.17 1.92
C CYS A 8 -17.22 40.95 3.24
N LEU A 9 -17.76 41.59 4.28
CA LEU A 9 -17.49 41.34 5.68
C LEU A 9 -18.03 39.96 6.05
N CYS A 10 -17.18 39.07 6.56
CA CYS A 10 -17.66 37.93 7.33
C CYS A 10 -16.99 37.98 8.71
N ARG A 11 -17.74 38.48 9.68
CA ARG A 11 -17.38 38.56 11.10
C ARG A 11 -18.49 37.85 11.87
N ARG A 12 -18.12 36.92 12.75
CA ARG A 12 -18.84 36.30 13.89
C ARG A 12 -18.74 34.77 13.85
N ARG A 13 -18.52 34.05 14.96
CA ARG A 13 -18.18 34.41 16.35
C ARG A 13 -17.75 33.10 17.02
N PHE A 14 -16.69 33.19 17.81
CA PHE A 14 -16.25 32.18 18.77
C PHE A 14 -17.31 32.03 19.87
N VAL A 15 -17.65 30.80 20.26
CA VAL A 15 -18.26 30.52 21.57
C VAL A 15 -17.58 29.29 22.16
N ILE A 16 -16.86 29.54 23.26
CA ILE A 16 -16.39 28.57 24.23
C ILE A 16 -17.44 28.51 25.34
N ALA A 17 -17.85 27.31 25.72
CA ALA A 17 -18.43 26.92 27.02
C ALA A 17 -18.34 25.39 27.06
N GLY A 18 -18.02 24.68 28.13
CA GLY A 18 -17.87 25.01 29.53
C GLY A 18 -17.90 23.66 30.25
N CYS A 19 -17.07 23.52 31.28
CA CYS A 19 -16.91 22.33 32.10
C CYS A 19 -18.22 21.90 32.78
N GLY A 20 -18.39 20.60 33.02
CA GLY A 20 -19.54 20.04 33.72
C GLY A 20 -19.25 18.63 34.21
N SER A 21 -18.43 18.54 35.26
CA SER A 21 -18.29 17.41 36.16
C SER A 21 -19.65 16.86 36.62
N CYS A 22 -19.80 15.54 36.68
CA CYS A 22 -20.50 14.86 37.77
C CYS A 22 -20.18 13.36 37.74
N SER A 23 -19.58 12.92 38.83
CA SER A 23 -19.25 11.58 39.25
C SER A 23 -20.44 10.89 39.92
N SER A 24 -20.28 9.57 40.14
CA SER A 24 -20.97 8.73 41.13
C SER A 24 -22.35 8.22 40.69
N SER A 25 -22.82 6.99 40.95
CA SER A 25 -22.30 5.73 41.48
C SER A 25 -23.47 4.76 41.32
N ILE A 26 -23.29 3.57 40.72
CA ILE A 26 -24.28 2.49 40.84
C ILE A 26 -23.54 1.17 41.13
N THR A 27 -23.65 0.83 42.42
CA THR A 27 -23.70 -0.47 43.09
C THR A 27 -23.49 -1.75 42.28
N GLY A 28 -22.60 -2.61 42.79
CA GLY A 28 -22.56 -4.03 42.45
C GLY A 28 -21.57 -4.79 43.35
N SER A 29 -22.03 -5.15 44.55
CA SER A 29 -21.36 -6.14 45.41
C SER A 29 -22.19 -7.43 45.39
N VAL A 30 -21.56 -8.54 45.04
CA VAL A 30 -21.79 -9.84 45.68
C VAL A 30 -20.49 -10.64 45.54
N GLU A 31 -19.88 -10.87 46.70
CA GLU A 31 -18.80 -11.80 46.96
C GLU A 31 -19.34 -13.24 46.89
N ALA A 32 -18.53 -14.16 46.38
CA ALA A 32 -18.46 -15.52 46.90
C ALA A 32 -17.13 -16.13 46.44
N GLU A 33 -16.25 -16.26 47.43
CA GLU A 33 -14.98 -16.94 47.42
C GLU A 33 -15.19 -18.45 47.22
N ASN A 34 -14.25 -19.12 46.53
CA ASN A 34 -13.79 -20.41 47.04
C ASN A 34 -12.35 -20.70 46.58
N GLN A 35 -11.48 -20.90 47.57
CA GLN A 35 -10.12 -21.39 47.48
C GLN A 35 -10.09 -22.88 47.84
N GLU A 36 -9.28 -23.66 47.13
CA GLU A 36 -8.23 -24.59 47.64
C GLU A 36 -7.72 -25.43 46.44
N GLN A 37 -6.44 -25.37 46.04
CA GLN A 37 -5.26 -26.05 46.64
C GLN A 37 -5.37 -27.59 46.51
N LEU A 38 -4.40 -28.41 46.04
CA LEU A 38 -2.94 -28.38 45.87
C LEU A 38 -2.54 -29.55 44.94
N GLY A 39 -1.30 -29.58 44.41
CA GLY A 39 -0.76 -30.82 43.85
C GLY A 39 0.54 -30.71 43.05
N ILE A 40 1.64 -30.36 43.72
CA ILE A 40 3.02 -30.37 43.20
C ILE A 40 3.49 -31.80 42.87
N ARG A 41 4.19 -31.99 41.74
CA ARG A 41 5.31 -32.94 41.66
C ARG A 41 6.48 -32.34 40.89
N ASN A 42 7.50 -32.00 41.66
CA ASN A 42 8.87 -31.76 41.23
C ASN A 42 9.49 -33.10 40.80
N ASN A 43 10.21 -33.10 39.68
CA ASN A 43 11.30 -34.03 39.46
C ASN A 43 12.51 -33.22 38.99
N ALA A 44 13.55 -33.26 39.81
CA ALA A 44 14.87 -32.71 39.55
C ALA A 44 15.73 -33.76 38.82
N GLU A 45 16.40 -33.28 37.75
CA GLU A 45 17.76 -33.59 37.27
C GLU A 45 18.23 -35.05 36.99
N PRO A 46 19.05 -35.24 35.94
CA PRO A 46 20.47 -34.90 36.04
C PRO A 46 21.02 -34.02 34.91
N ALA A 47 21.97 -33.19 35.32
CA ALA A 47 22.89 -32.43 34.50
C ALA A 47 23.62 -33.31 33.47
N GLN A 48 23.67 -32.82 32.23
CA GLN A 48 24.71 -33.20 31.26
C GLN A 48 25.37 -31.92 30.78
N ASP A 49 26.64 -31.79 31.15
CA ASP A 49 27.57 -30.78 30.69
C ASP A 49 27.75 -30.91 29.17
N ILE A 50 27.21 -29.94 28.41
CA ILE A 50 27.63 -29.69 27.03
C ILE A 50 27.79 -28.18 26.87
N GLU A 51 29.04 -27.78 27.03
CA GLU A 51 29.74 -26.60 26.53
C GLU A 51 28.86 -25.50 25.92
N ALA A 52 28.79 -24.38 26.65
CA ALA A 52 28.32 -23.11 26.13
C ALA A 52 29.25 -22.65 25.00
N GLU A 53 28.91 -22.99 23.76
CA GLU A 53 29.43 -22.31 22.58
C GLU A 53 28.85 -20.90 22.58
N SER A 54 29.58 -20.00 23.23
CA SER A 54 29.39 -18.56 23.17
C SER A 54 29.41 -18.12 21.71
N GLN A 55 28.24 -17.98 21.10
CA GLN A 55 28.10 -17.15 19.91
C GLN A 55 28.39 -15.71 20.34
N GLU A 56 29.64 -15.32 20.15
CA GLU A 56 30.11 -13.94 20.24
C GLU A 56 29.18 -13.06 19.40
N HIS A 57 28.22 -12.42 20.07
CA HIS A 57 27.60 -11.23 19.51
C HIS A 57 28.65 -10.14 19.58
N THR A 58 29.53 -10.11 18.58
CA THR A 58 30.46 -8.99 18.40
C THR A 58 29.60 -7.76 18.17
N VAL A 59 29.50 -6.94 19.20
CA VAL A 59 29.04 -5.56 19.07
C VAL A 59 30.13 -4.87 18.25
N ASP A 60 30.00 -4.95 16.92
CA ASP A 60 30.91 -4.32 15.98
C ASP A 60 30.87 -2.81 16.21
N ASN A 61 31.83 -2.32 17.00
CA ASN A 61 32.15 -0.92 17.10
C ASN A 61 32.40 -0.39 15.67
N PRO A 62 31.59 0.54 15.14
CA PRO A 62 31.72 1.01 13.76
C PRO A 62 33.05 1.73 13.49
N ASN A 63 33.86 1.98 14.52
CA ASN A 63 35.10 2.73 14.43
C ASN A 63 36.39 1.88 14.23
N SER A 64 36.31 0.55 14.16
CA SER A 64 37.51 -0.30 14.03
C SER A 64 37.81 -0.82 12.61
N ARG A 65 37.00 -0.47 11.60
CA ARG A 65 37.22 -0.97 10.24
C ARG A 65 38.45 -0.31 9.61
N ARG A 66 39.53 -1.08 9.47
CA ARG A 66 40.67 -0.71 8.61
C ARG A 66 40.13 -0.27 7.25
N LYS A 67 40.45 0.95 6.82
CA LYS A 67 40.00 1.53 5.55
C LYS A 67 40.55 0.69 4.40
N THR A 68 39.78 -0.27 3.90
CA THR A 68 40.12 -1.00 2.67
C THR A 68 40.02 -0.06 1.48
N ARG A 69 40.97 -0.13 0.55
CA ARG A 69 40.97 0.68 -0.69
C ARG A 69 39.68 0.53 -1.50
N LYS A 70 39.06 -0.65 -1.44
CA LYS A 70 37.74 -0.92 -2.03
C LYS A 70 36.65 -0.57 -1.02
N ARG A 71 35.68 0.26 -1.43
CA ARG A 71 34.48 0.56 -0.62
C ARG A 71 33.64 -0.70 -0.50
N ILE A 72 33.40 -1.17 0.72
CA ILE A 72 32.38 -2.17 1.00
C ILE A 72 31.03 -1.55 0.64
N SER A 73 30.32 -2.13 -0.33
CA SER A 73 29.08 -1.56 -0.86
C SER A 73 27.90 -2.42 -0.47
N ASP A 74 27.12 -1.98 0.52
CA ASP A 74 25.82 -2.56 0.81
C ASP A 74 24.73 -1.88 -0.04
N ARG A 75 24.02 -2.68 -0.82
CA ARG A 75 22.91 -2.25 -1.67
C ARG A 75 21.80 -1.56 -0.86
N LYS A 76 21.60 -1.92 0.41
CA LYS A 76 20.56 -1.32 1.28
C LYS A 76 20.85 0.14 1.59
N ILE A 77 22.13 0.53 1.60
CA ILE A 77 22.56 1.89 1.91
C ILE A 77 22.32 2.82 0.72
N TRP A 78 22.23 2.27 -0.50
CA TRP A 78 22.07 3.07 -1.72
C TRP A 78 20.76 3.86 -1.69
N VAL A 79 20.86 5.17 -1.92
CA VAL A 79 19.72 6.10 -1.90
C VAL A 79 18.61 5.63 -2.84
N LYS A 80 18.96 5.14 -4.04
CA LYS A 80 18.01 4.59 -5.00
C LYS A 80 17.26 3.37 -4.47
N THR A 81 17.93 2.49 -3.71
CA THR A 81 17.30 1.33 -3.08
C THR A 81 16.31 1.78 -2.01
N LYS A 82 16.70 2.72 -1.13
CA LYS A 82 15.82 3.27 -0.09
C LYS A 82 14.57 3.93 -0.69
N ILE A 83 14.75 4.76 -1.72
CA ILE A 83 13.63 5.35 -2.48
C ILE A 83 12.75 4.26 -3.07
N LYS A 84 13.35 3.22 -3.66
CA LYS A 84 12.59 2.14 -4.29
C LYS A 84 11.73 1.37 -3.29
N VAL A 85 12.27 1.12 -2.09
CA VAL A 85 11.54 0.50 -0.99
C VAL A 85 10.38 1.39 -0.56
N ALA A 86 10.62 2.68 -0.32
CA ALA A 86 9.59 3.64 0.05
C ALA A 86 8.48 3.80 -1.02
N GLU A 87 8.86 3.85 -2.31
CA GLU A 87 7.91 3.89 -3.43
C GLU A 87 7.04 2.63 -3.53
N ASN A 88 7.60 1.48 -3.15
CA ASN A 88 6.85 0.24 -3.13
C ASN A 88 5.89 0.25 -1.95
N SER A 89 6.38 0.47 -0.73
CA SER A 89 5.56 0.53 0.50
C SER A 89 4.55 1.68 0.53
N GLY A 90 4.69 2.68 -0.35
CA GLY A 90 3.81 3.84 -0.41
C GLY A 90 4.13 4.90 0.65
N THR A 91 5.28 4.81 1.33
CA THR A 91 5.71 5.82 2.31
C THR A 91 6.26 7.06 1.61
N ALA A 92 6.29 8.18 2.33
CA ALA A 92 6.90 9.38 1.80
C ALA A 92 8.41 9.19 1.57
N TYR A 93 8.96 9.86 0.55
CA TYR A 93 10.39 9.82 0.27
C TYR A 93 10.89 11.11 -0.39
N MET A 94 12.18 11.39 -0.24
CA MET A 94 12.87 12.50 -0.90
C MET A 94 13.47 12.03 -2.22
N ASN A 95 13.32 12.82 -3.28
CA ASN A 95 14.00 12.54 -4.54
C ASN A 95 15.52 12.78 -4.39
N HIS A 96 16.33 11.84 -4.89
CA HIS A 96 17.79 11.90 -4.88
C HIS A 96 18.34 13.16 -5.57
N HIS A 97 17.69 13.63 -6.63
CA HIS A 97 18.24 14.73 -7.44
C HIS A 97 18.04 16.11 -6.80
N ASN A 98 16.85 16.38 -6.26
CA ASN A 98 16.47 17.75 -5.92
C ASN A 98 16.19 18.01 -4.45
N GLN A 99 16.20 17.02 -3.55
CA GLN A 99 15.88 17.08 -2.09
C GLN A 99 14.59 17.83 -1.67
N LYS A 100 13.95 18.59 -2.56
CA LYS A 100 12.78 19.46 -2.38
C LYS A 100 11.52 18.83 -2.94
N THR A 101 11.65 17.85 -3.83
CA THR A 101 10.53 17.11 -4.40
C THR A 101 10.32 15.84 -3.59
N TYR A 102 9.22 15.81 -2.85
CA TYR A 102 8.85 14.69 -1.98
C TYR A 102 7.78 13.83 -2.68
N GLY A 103 8.03 12.53 -2.77
CA GLY A 103 6.96 11.57 -2.97
C GLY A 103 6.07 11.60 -1.74
N LYS A 104 4.77 11.91 -1.91
CA LYS A 104 3.81 11.94 -0.82
C LYS A 104 3.44 10.52 -0.40
N GLU A 105 3.23 10.35 0.90
CA GLU A 105 2.68 9.13 1.48
C GLU A 105 1.31 8.79 0.86
N LYS A 106 1.10 7.50 0.66
CA LYS A 106 -0.12 6.92 0.09
C LYS A 106 -1.13 6.67 1.19
N LYS A 107 -2.27 7.35 1.08
CA LYS A 107 -3.35 7.26 2.06
C LYS A 107 -4.70 7.19 1.38
N VAL A 108 -5.66 6.56 2.06
CA VAL A 108 -7.04 6.51 1.61
C VAL A 108 -7.56 7.94 1.45
N LYS A 109 -7.94 8.32 0.23
CA LYS A 109 -8.54 9.63 -0.02
C LYS A 109 -10.01 9.61 0.39
N ASN A 110 -10.43 10.67 1.09
CA ASN A 110 -11.84 10.87 1.38
C ASN A 110 -12.57 11.20 0.07
N ILE A 111 -13.61 10.43 -0.25
CA ILE A 111 -14.44 10.64 -1.43
C ILE A 111 -15.89 10.41 -1.03
N VAL A 112 -16.71 11.37 -1.43
CA VAL A 112 -18.16 11.22 -1.41
C VAL A 112 -18.59 10.50 -2.67
N CYS A 113 -19.19 9.32 -2.51
CA CYS A 113 -19.91 8.68 -3.62
C CYS A 113 -21.29 9.34 -3.73
N ASN A 114 -21.73 9.66 -4.94
CA ASN A 114 -23.10 10.13 -5.15
C ASN A 114 -24.08 9.08 -4.60
N LYS A 115 -25.14 9.54 -3.92
CA LYS A 115 -26.02 8.67 -3.15
C LYS A 115 -26.77 7.65 -4.02
N ASP A 116 -27.00 7.99 -5.29
CA ASP A 116 -27.80 7.22 -6.26
C ASP A 116 -27.00 6.17 -7.03
N TYR A 117 -25.78 5.86 -6.59
CA TYR A 117 -24.94 4.90 -7.29
C TYR A 117 -25.43 3.46 -7.08
N HIS A 118 -25.69 2.76 -8.20
CA HIS A 118 -25.96 1.30 -8.23
C HIS A 118 -24.81 0.42 -7.68
N TYR A 119 -23.66 0.99 -7.33
CA TYR A 119 -22.49 0.24 -6.87
C TYR A 119 -22.42 0.16 -5.35
N LYS A 120 -21.82 -0.92 -4.84
CA LYS A 120 -21.78 -1.26 -3.41
C LYS A 120 -20.65 -0.54 -2.66
N CYS A 121 -20.31 0.70 -3.04
CA CYS A 121 -19.22 1.47 -2.40
C CYS A 121 -19.47 1.72 -0.91
N LYS A 122 -20.73 1.97 -0.53
CA LYS A 122 -21.15 2.23 0.86
C LYS A 122 -20.96 1.03 1.79
N ALA A 123 -20.96 -0.19 1.25
CA ALA A 123 -20.75 -1.41 2.04
C ALA A 123 -19.31 -1.55 2.59
N ILE A 124 -18.40 -0.68 2.14
CA ILE A 124 -16.97 -0.79 2.44
C ILE A 124 -16.59 0.27 3.46
N VAL A 125 -16.51 -0.17 4.72
CA VAL A 125 -16.20 0.68 5.87
C VAL A 125 -14.76 1.20 5.82
N SER A 126 -14.51 2.37 6.40
CA SER A 126 -13.20 3.04 6.43
C SER A 126 -12.05 2.13 6.91
N LYS A 127 -12.26 1.29 7.93
CA LYS A 127 -11.24 0.34 8.40
C LYS A 127 -10.81 -0.64 7.30
N LYS A 128 -11.76 -1.21 6.56
CA LYS A 128 -11.48 -2.09 5.42
C LYS A 128 -10.79 -1.36 4.27
N ARG A 129 -11.09 -0.08 4.06
CA ARG A 129 -10.39 0.74 3.05
C ARG A 129 -8.91 0.89 3.40
N GLN A 130 -8.59 1.02 4.69
CA GLN A 130 -7.21 1.11 5.16
C GLN A 130 -6.46 -0.21 4.92
N GLU A 131 -7.04 -1.35 5.31
CA GLU A 131 -6.48 -2.68 5.01
C GLU A 131 -6.21 -2.86 3.50
N ILE A 132 -7.16 -2.44 2.65
CA ILE A 132 -7.04 -2.53 1.19
C ILE A 132 -5.87 -1.69 0.63
N ILE A 133 -5.62 -0.49 1.18
CA ILE A 133 -4.51 0.34 0.70
C ILE A 133 -3.17 -0.24 1.18
N ASP A 134 -3.08 -0.67 2.42
CA ASP A 134 -1.87 -1.21 3.03
C ASP A 134 -1.46 -2.51 2.32
N ASP A 135 -2.41 -3.41 2.10
CA ASP A 135 -2.20 -4.64 1.32
C ASP A 135 -1.75 -4.33 -0.10
N PHE A 136 -2.30 -3.29 -0.72
CA PHE A 136 -1.98 -2.94 -2.10
C PHE A 136 -0.56 -2.36 -2.25
N TRP A 137 -0.13 -1.50 -1.34
CA TRP A 137 1.23 -0.93 -1.37
C TRP A 137 2.28 -1.88 -0.77
N ARG A 138 1.88 -2.87 0.04
CA ARG A 138 2.77 -3.99 0.35
C ARG A 138 3.22 -4.76 -0.91
N LEU A 139 2.45 -4.69 -2.00
CA LEU A 139 2.80 -5.34 -3.27
C LEU A 139 3.89 -4.58 -4.04
N GLY A 140 4.88 -5.34 -4.53
CA GLY A 140 5.87 -4.84 -5.48
C GLY A 140 5.24 -4.35 -6.80
N LYS A 141 5.98 -3.50 -7.55
CA LYS A 141 5.54 -2.90 -8.82
C LYS A 141 5.00 -3.92 -9.84
N VAL A 142 5.61 -5.11 -9.92
CA VAL A 142 5.20 -6.19 -10.86
C VAL A 142 3.87 -6.79 -10.42
N MET A 143 3.77 -7.18 -9.14
CA MET A 143 2.56 -7.77 -8.57
C MET A 143 1.37 -6.81 -8.63
N ARG A 144 1.59 -5.50 -8.55
CA ARG A 144 0.53 -4.49 -8.75
C ARG A 144 -0.09 -4.54 -10.15
N LYS A 145 0.66 -4.93 -11.19
CA LYS A 145 0.07 -5.12 -12.54
C LYS A 145 -0.88 -6.32 -12.55
N VAL A 146 -0.43 -7.46 -12.02
CA VAL A 146 -1.26 -8.67 -11.86
C VAL A 146 -2.52 -8.34 -11.06
N PHE A 147 -2.34 -7.54 -9.99
CA PHE A 147 -3.43 -7.09 -9.16
C PHE A 147 -4.51 -6.35 -9.97
N TYR A 148 -4.13 -5.39 -10.82
CA TYR A 148 -5.09 -4.67 -11.66
C TYR A 148 -5.88 -5.60 -12.58
N LEU A 149 -5.25 -6.61 -13.17
CA LEU A 149 -5.93 -7.59 -14.03
C LEU A 149 -6.95 -8.43 -13.26
N LYS A 150 -6.65 -8.75 -12.00
CA LYS A 150 -7.56 -9.53 -11.14
C LYS A 150 -8.76 -8.71 -10.66
N THR A 151 -8.58 -7.41 -10.43
CA THR A 151 -9.60 -6.52 -9.83
C THR A 151 -10.31 -5.59 -10.80
N THR A 152 -9.88 -5.54 -12.06
CA THR A 152 -10.53 -4.71 -13.08
C THR A 152 -10.76 -5.52 -14.35
N LYS A 153 -11.88 -5.27 -15.01
CA LYS A 153 -12.24 -5.94 -16.26
C LYS A 153 -12.55 -4.91 -17.32
N ILE A 154 -11.96 -5.09 -18.51
CA ILE A 154 -12.33 -4.33 -19.70
C ILE A 154 -13.69 -4.84 -20.19
N VAL A 155 -14.61 -3.93 -20.43
CA VAL A 155 -15.96 -4.19 -20.93
C VAL A 155 -16.21 -3.33 -22.15
N LEU A 156 -16.75 -3.91 -23.20
CA LEU A 156 -17.14 -3.18 -24.40
C LEU A 156 -18.33 -2.28 -24.09
N THR A 157 -18.20 -1.01 -24.46
CA THR A 157 -19.29 -0.04 -24.40
C THR A 157 -20.20 -0.27 -25.59
N LYS A 158 -21.52 -0.23 -25.38
CA LYS A 158 -22.49 -0.29 -26.48
C LYS A 158 -22.35 0.99 -27.31
N THR A 159 -21.73 0.89 -28.48
CA THR A 159 -21.65 2.00 -29.45
C THR A 159 -22.80 1.91 -30.43
N LYS A 160 -23.42 3.06 -30.77
CA LYS A 160 -24.51 3.13 -31.77
C LYS A 160 -24.06 2.81 -33.20
N THR A 161 -22.74 2.78 -33.45
CA THR A 161 -22.15 2.62 -34.78
C THR A 161 -21.96 1.14 -35.14
N LYS A 162 -22.35 0.75 -36.37
CA LYS A 162 -22.31 -0.64 -36.88
C LYS A 162 -20.91 -1.26 -36.96
N LYS A 163 -19.84 -0.46 -37.05
CA LYS A 163 -18.46 -0.96 -37.12
C LYS A 163 -17.87 -1.15 -35.72
N LYS A 164 -17.77 -2.41 -35.27
CA LYS A 164 -17.13 -2.83 -34.00
C LYS A 164 -15.60 -2.70 -34.06
N VAL A 165 -15.07 -1.53 -34.42
CA VAL A 165 -13.62 -1.29 -34.31
C VAL A 165 -13.30 -1.15 -32.83
N LYS A 166 -12.40 -2.00 -32.32
CA LYS A 166 -11.85 -1.90 -30.97
C LYS A 166 -10.99 -0.63 -30.89
N THR A 167 -11.60 0.49 -30.52
CA THR A 167 -10.91 1.73 -30.22
C THR A 167 -10.83 1.91 -28.72
N HIS A 168 -9.91 2.74 -28.24
CA HIS A 168 -9.82 3.03 -26.80
C HIS A 168 -11.11 3.67 -26.22
N LYS A 169 -11.98 4.21 -27.10
CA LYS A 169 -13.29 4.78 -26.74
C LYS A 169 -14.42 3.75 -26.71
N SER A 170 -14.24 2.56 -27.31
CA SER A 170 -15.26 1.49 -27.31
C SER A 170 -15.16 0.55 -26.10
N CYS A 171 -14.24 0.82 -25.17
CA CYS A 171 -14.00 0.02 -23.98
C CYS A 171 -14.10 0.88 -22.71
N THR A 172 -14.63 0.30 -21.63
CA THR A 172 -14.62 0.87 -20.28
C THR A 172 -14.09 -0.15 -19.28
N LEU A 173 -13.58 0.33 -18.14
CA LEU A 173 -13.13 -0.55 -17.06
C LEU A 173 -14.20 -0.64 -15.97
N ARG A 174 -14.58 -1.88 -15.62
CA ARG A 174 -15.31 -2.17 -14.38
C ARG A 174 -14.31 -2.46 -13.27
N HIS A 175 -14.56 -1.87 -12.11
CA HIS A 175 -13.68 -1.96 -10.95
C HIS A 175 -14.32 -2.80 -9.85
N TYR A 176 -13.52 -3.67 -9.23
CA TYR A 176 -13.95 -4.57 -8.19
C TYR A 176 -12.99 -4.54 -7.01
N PHE A 177 -13.51 -4.72 -5.81
CA PHE A 177 -12.73 -5.14 -4.64
C PHE A 177 -13.08 -6.58 -4.28
N VAL A 178 -12.11 -7.29 -3.72
CA VAL A 178 -12.30 -8.63 -3.18
C VAL A 178 -12.42 -8.48 -1.68
N ILE A 179 -13.60 -8.75 -1.13
CA ILE A 179 -13.90 -8.64 0.30
C ILE A 179 -14.50 -9.98 0.71
N ASN A 180 -13.92 -10.65 1.71
CA ASN A 180 -14.35 -11.97 2.18
C ASN A 180 -14.56 -12.92 0.99
N THR A 181 -13.53 -13.03 0.13
CA THR A 181 -13.49 -13.81 -1.13
C THR A 181 -14.50 -13.45 -2.22
N LYS A 182 -15.44 -12.53 -1.96
CA LYS A 182 -16.44 -12.08 -2.94
C LYS A 182 -15.97 -10.85 -3.71
N LYS A 183 -16.21 -10.84 -5.03
CA LYS A 183 -15.95 -9.67 -5.89
C LYS A 183 -17.11 -8.69 -5.81
N VAL A 184 -16.85 -7.52 -5.24
CA VAL A 184 -17.81 -6.42 -5.09
C VAL A 184 -17.51 -5.35 -6.12
N GLN A 185 -18.47 -5.05 -7.00
CA GLN A 185 -18.34 -3.98 -7.99
C GLN A 185 -18.47 -2.62 -7.32
N ILE A 186 -17.54 -1.72 -7.65
CA ILE A 186 -17.45 -0.37 -7.10
C ILE A 186 -17.26 0.67 -8.20
N CYS A 187 -17.50 1.94 -7.86
CA CYS A 187 -17.26 3.04 -8.79
C CYS A 187 -15.75 3.29 -8.99
N LYS A 188 -15.40 3.80 -10.18
CA LYS A 188 -14.02 4.17 -10.53
C LYS A 188 -13.40 5.16 -9.54
N LYS A 189 -14.13 6.22 -9.17
CA LYS A 189 -13.64 7.24 -8.23
C LYS A 189 -13.25 6.62 -6.89
N PHE A 190 -14.10 5.76 -6.34
CA PHE A 190 -13.86 5.06 -5.08
C PHE A 190 -12.68 4.09 -5.17
N TYR A 191 -12.54 3.37 -6.30
CA TYR A 191 -11.41 2.47 -6.55
C TYR A 191 -10.07 3.21 -6.52
N LEU A 192 -9.97 4.31 -7.27
CA LEU A 192 -8.75 5.12 -7.39
C LEU A 192 -8.40 5.83 -6.08
N ALA A 193 -9.39 6.38 -5.39
CA ALA A 193 -9.19 7.09 -4.13
C ALA A 193 -8.81 6.17 -2.97
N THR A 194 -9.38 4.96 -2.92
CA THR A 194 -9.05 4.01 -1.86
C THR A 194 -7.62 3.51 -1.98
N ARG A 195 -7.08 3.37 -3.19
CA ARG A 195 -5.69 2.91 -3.40
C ARG A 195 -4.67 4.02 -3.60
N ASP A 196 -5.11 5.27 -3.67
CA ASP A 196 -4.32 6.44 -4.08
C ASP A 196 -3.49 6.23 -5.37
N ILE A 197 -4.16 5.79 -6.43
CA ILE A 197 -3.55 5.55 -7.74
C ILE A 197 -4.19 6.41 -8.83
N SER A 198 -3.40 6.72 -9.86
CA SER A 198 -3.91 7.35 -11.06
C SER A 198 -4.56 6.31 -11.99
N GLU A 199 -5.57 6.74 -12.74
CA GLU A 199 -6.25 5.90 -13.73
C GLU A 199 -5.28 5.35 -14.79
N ARG A 200 -4.30 6.16 -15.22
CA ARG A 200 -3.28 5.75 -16.18
C ARG A 200 -2.53 4.49 -15.77
N ARG A 201 -2.28 4.30 -14.46
CA ARG A 201 -1.62 3.08 -13.94
C ARG A 201 -2.45 1.83 -14.20
N VAL A 202 -3.78 1.93 -14.09
CA VAL A 202 -4.70 0.82 -14.31
C VAL A 202 -4.73 0.46 -15.79
N TYR A 203 -4.90 1.43 -16.69
CA TYR A 203 -4.84 1.18 -18.14
C TYR A 203 -3.51 0.60 -18.59
N TYR A 204 -2.40 1.15 -18.10
CA TYR A 204 -1.06 0.62 -18.42
C TYR A 204 -0.88 -0.84 -17.95
N GLY A 205 -1.58 -1.23 -16.89
CA GLY A 205 -1.65 -2.62 -16.45
C GLY A 205 -2.27 -3.54 -17.50
N HIS A 206 -3.29 -3.08 -18.22
CA HIS A 206 -3.98 -3.83 -19.27
C HIS A 206 -3.31 -3.77 -20.65
N SER A 207 -2.51 -2.75 -20.93
CA SER A 207 -1.88 -2.59 -22.26
C SER A 207 -0.71 -3.53 -22.52
N ASN A 208 -0.10 -4.10 -21.48
CA ASN A 208 1.13 -4.92 -21.57
C ASN A 208 0.89 -6.31 -20.98
N VAL A 209 -0.12 -7.01 -21.49
CA VAL A 209 -0.56 -8.31 -20.98
C VAL A 209 -0.41 -9.34 -22.08
N THR A 210 0.16 -10.49 -21.74
CA THR A 210 0.22 -11.66 -22.63
C THR A 210 -1.17 -12.27 -22.79
N THR A 211 -1.40 -13.06 -23.83
CA THR A 211 -2.68 -13.78 -24.07
C THR A 211 -3.17 -14.56 -22.85
N THR A 212 -2.25 -15.09 -22.03
CA THR A 212 -2.50 -15.84 -20.78
C THR A 212 -2.92 -14.99 -19.57
N GLY A 213 -3.04 -13.66 -19.70
CA GLY A 213 -3.45 -12.77 -18.60
C GLY A 213 -2.34 -12.47 -17.59
N VAL A 214 -1.09 -12.82 -17.93
CA VAL A 214 0.11 -12.48 -17.15
C VAL A 214 0.72 -11.19 -17.74
N PRO A 215 1.18 -10.23 -16.91
CA PRO A 215 1.89 -9.07 -17.42
C PRO A 215 3.14 -9.51 -18.18
N ASN A 216 3.40 -8.91 -19.34
CA ASN A 216 4.61 -9.20 -20.12
C ASN A 216 5.86 -8.98 -19.24
N PRO A 217 6.85 -9.90 -19.30
CA PRO A 217 8.13 -9.67 -18.65
C PRO A 217 8.73 -8.37 -19.18
N ILE A 218 9.48 -7.66 -18.32
CA ILE A 218 10.22 -6.50 -18.78
C ILE A 218 11.27 -7.04 -19.74
N ALA A 219 11.18 -6.69 -21.03
CA ALA A 219 12.20 -7.05 -22.00
C ALA A 219 13.55 -6.55 -21.48
N VAL A 220 14.47 -7.48 -21.21
CA VAL A 220 15.85 -7.13 -20.88
C VAL A 220 16.48 -6.70 -22.18
N GLN A 221 16.77 -5.41 -22.33
CA GLN A 221 17.53 -4.95 -23.48
C GLN A 221 18.94 -5.51 -23.34
N ILE A 222 19.29 -6.43 -24.23
CA ILE A 222 20.66 -6.90 -24.37
C ILE A 222 21.44 -5.74 -25.00
N PRO A 223 22.49 -5.22 -24.35
CA PRO A 223 23.31 -4.18 -24.95
C PRO A 223 23.92 -4.71 -26.25
N ARG A 224 23.95 -3.88 -27.30
CA ARG A 224 24.38 -4.30 -28.66
C ARG A 224 25.76 -4.94 -28.72
N ASN A 225 26.60 -4.67 -27.73
CA ASN A 225 27.98 -5.15 -27.65
C ASN A 225 28.12 -6.49 -26.91
N LYS A 226 27.01 -7.11 -26.47
CA LYS A 226 27.03 -8.47 -25.92
C LYS A 226 26.64 -9.44 -27.03
N ILE A 227 27.60 -10.29 -27.37
CA ILE A 227 27.42 -11.46 -28.23
C ILE A 227 26.40 -12.37 -27.53
N SER A 228 25.42 -12.86 -28.29
CA SER A 228 24.45 -13.83 -27.77
C SER A 228 25.16 -15.16 -27.48
N ASN A 229 24.66 -15.96 -26.52
CA ASN A 229 25.30 -17.25 -26.23
C ASN A 229 25.33 -18.18 -27.46
N GLU A 230 24.38 -18.02 -28.39
CA GLU A 230 24.33 -18.78 -29.66
C GLU A 230 25.46 -18.39 -30.64
N GLU A 231 25.97 -17.16 -30.58
CA GLU A 231 27.10 -16.70 -31.41
C GLU A 231 28.47 -17.06 -30.81
N LEU A 232 28.53 -17.59 -29.60
CA LEU A 232 29.77 -18.09 -28.96
C LEU A 232 30.06 -19.57 -29.27
N GLU A 233 29.08 -20.28 -29.81
CA GLU A 233 29.16 -21.71 -30.15
C GLU A 233 29.46 -21.97 -31.65
N LEU A 234 29.69 -20.91 -32.43
CA LEU A 234 30.15 -20.92 -33.84
C LEU A 234 31.62 -20.51 -33.94
#